data_AF-Q1YUD6-F1
#
_entry.id   AF-Q1YUD6-F1
#
_cell.length_a   1.000
_cell.length_b   1.000
_cell.length_c   1.000
_cell.angle_alpha   90.00
_cell.angle_beta   90.00
_cell.angle_gamma   90.00
#
_symmetry.space_group_name_H-M   'P 1'
#
loop_
_entity.id
_entity.type
_entity.pdbx_description
1 polymer ?
#
loop_
_entity_poly.entity_id
_entity_poly.type
_entity_poly.pdbx_seq_one_letter_code
_entity_poly.pdbx_strand_id
1 'polypeptide(L)'
;MIIKQIPAFLISLVIATFLLVTHTTATNLIWLHSINMPVDFNLVLSTMATDLIGMNSKGAFPAVALISIVLLLAFITARFISTRTAIKKTTLYAMAGGTALFAIVALMPLAFYNLDLIAGARTITGRVYLVLAGALAGYYFGNHLQKGDSNALN
;
A
#
# COMPACT_ATOMS: atom_id res chain seq x y z
N MET A 1 -7.06 -23.52 6.79
CA MET A 1 -6.33 -23.24 5.53
C MET A 1 -5.78 -21.81 5.52
N ILE A 2 -4.79 -21.50 6.37
CA ILE A 2 -4.12 -20.18 6.43
C ILE A 2 -2.93 -20.12 5.44
N ILE A 3 -2.25 -21.25 5.23
CA ILE A 3 -1.02 -21.34 4.40
C ILE A 3 -1.26 -21.02 2.92
N LYS A 4 -2.41 -21.41 2.33
CA LYS A 4 -2.72 -21.10 0.91
C LYS A 4 -2.96 -19.61 0.64
N GLN A 5 -3.20 -18.80 1.69
CA GLN A 5 -3.49 -17.36 1.57
C GLN A 5 -2.21 -16.50 1.68
N ILE A 6 -1.10 -17.07 2.16
CA ILE A 6 0.20 -16.40 2.28
C ILE A 6 0.69 -15.83 0.94
N PRO A 7 0.71 -16.56 -0.19
CA PRO A 7 1.22 -16.00 -1.44
C PRO A 7 0.35 -14.84 -1.96
N ALA A 8 -0.98 -14.92 -1.81
CA ALA A 8 -1.88 -13.83 -2.19
C ALA A 8 -1.65 -12.57 -1.34
N PHE A 9 -1.37 -12.75 -0.04
CA PHE A 9 -1.03 -11.65 0.86
C PHE A 9 0.29 -11.01 0.46
N LEU A 10 1.33 -11.80 0.17
CA LEU A 10 2.63 -11.30 -0.28
C LEU A 10 2.52 -10.50 -1.58
N ILE A 11 1.72 -10.96 -2.55
CA ILE A 11 1.50 -10.21 -3.79
C ILE A 11 0.75 -8.91 -3.53
N SER A 12 -0.29 -8.94 -2.68
CA SER A 12 -1.00 -7.72 -2.26
C SER A 12 -0.05 -6.73 -1.58
N LEU A 13 0.85 -7.22 -0.73
CA LEU A 13 1.86 -6.41 -0.06
C LEU A 13 2.82 -5.77 -1.07
N VAL A 14 3.33 -6.55 -2.03
CA VAL A 14 4.21 -6.05 -3.10
C VAL A 14 3.51 -4.99 -3.96
N ILE A 15 2.24 -5.19 -4.30
CA ILE A 15 1.44 -4.19 -5.04
C ILE A 15 1.35 -2.89 -4.23
N ALA A 16 0.94 -2.97 -2.96
CA ALA A 16 0.77 -1.79 -2.11
C ALA A 16 2.09 -1.03 -1.90
N THR A 17 3.19 -1.74 -1.65
CA THR A 17 4.50 -1.13 -1.42
C THR A 17 5.07 -0.53 -2.70
N PHE A 18 4.94 -1.20 -3.83
CA PHE A 18 5.38 -0.69 -5.13
C PHE A 18 4.64 0.61 -5.47
N LEU A 19 3.30 0.63 -5.40
CA LEU A 19 2.53 1.83 -5.70
C LEU A 19 2.83 2.98 -4.73
N LEU A 20 3.00 2.70 -3.43
CA LEU A 20 3.37 3.72 -2.43
C LEU A 20 4.73 4.35 -2.75
N VAL A 21 5.76 3.52 -2.96
CA VAL A 21 7.13 4.00 -3.14
C VAL A 21 7.25 4.77 -4.46
N THR A 22 6.76 4.20 -5.56
CA THR A 22 6.76 4.87 -6.87
C THR A 22 6.06 6.23 -6.83
N HIS A 23 4.87 6.31 -6.21
CA HIS A 23 4.14 7.57 -6.10
C HIS A 23 4.86 8.58 -5.19
N THR A 24 5.45 8.11 -4.09
CA THR A 24 6.20 8.97 -3.15
C THR A 24 7.44 9.54 -3.81
N THR A 25 8.24 8.73 -4.50
CA THR A 25 9.43 9.17 -5.24
C THR A 25 9.06 10.11 -6.38
N ALA A 26 8.01 9.81 -7.16
CA ALA A 26 7.55 10.69 -8.24
C ALA A 26 7.14 12.07 -7.73
N THR A 27 6.36 12.12 -6.64
CA THR A 27 5.94 13.39 -6.02
C THR A 27 7.15 14.15 -5.47
N ASN A 28 8.13 13.44 -4.92
CA ASN A 28 9.36 14.05 -4.41
C ASN A 28 10.22 14.67 -5.53
N LEU A 29 10.35 13.98 -6.67
CA LEU A 29 11.08 14.49 -7.85
C LEU A 29 10.38 15.70 -8.49
N ILE A 30 9.05 15.67 -8.58
CA ILE A 30 8.25 16.83 -9.05
C ILE A 30 8.47 18.03 -8.13
N TRP A 31 8.51 17.79 -6.82
CA TRP A 31 8.79 18.84 -5.84
C TRP A 31 10.23 19.38 -5.97
N LEU A 32 11.24 18.50 -6.13
CA LEU A 32 12.63 18.91 -6.38
C LEU A 32 12.78 19.73 -7.66
N HIS A 33 12.07 19.35 -8.72
CA HIS A 33 12.03 20.11 -9.96
C HIS A 33 11.43 21.51 -9.73
N SER A 34 10.39 21.62 -8.89
CA SER A 34 9.74 22.91 -8.59
C SER A 34 10.62 23.91 -7.84
N ILE A 35 11.68 23.44 -7.17
CA ILE A 35 12.66 24.29 -6.46
C ILE A 35 13.94 24.52 -7.28
N ASN A 36 13.87 24.39 -8.61
CA ASN A 36 14.97 24.58 -9.56
C ASN A 36 16.15 23.61 -9.38
N MET A 37 15.92 22.41 -8.84
CA MET A 37 16.94 21.35 -8.90
C MET A 37 16.95 20.74 -10.31
N PRO A 38 18.13 20.53 -10.94
CA PRO A 38 18.20 19.83 -12.22
C PRO A 38 17.76 18.38 -12.04
N VAL A 39 16.66 18.02 -12.69
CA VAL A 39 16.10 16.66 -12.67
C VAL A 39 16.23 16.08 -14.08
N ASP A 40 17.23 15.24 -14.28
CA ASP A 40 17.43 14.50 -15.53
C ASP A 40 16.65 13.19 -15.53
N PHE A 41 16.31 12.68 -16.72
CA PHE A 41 15.60 11.39 -16.86
C PHE A 41 16.38 10.22 -16.24
N ASN A 42 17.71 10.22 -16.33
CA ASN A 42 18.56 9.20 -15.72
C ASN A 42 18.53 9.29 -14.17
N LEU A 43 18.39 10.50 -13.63
CA LEU A 43 18.21 10.72 -12.19
C LEU A 43 16.85 10.18 -11.73
N VAL A 44 15.79 10.40 -12.51
CA VAL A 44 14.46 9.83 -12.21
C VAL A 44 14.51 8.31 -12.13
N LEU A 45 15.08 7.65 -13.14
CA LEU A 45 15.11 6.18 -13.17
C LEU A 45 15.98 5.59 -12.04
N SER A 46 17.15 6.18 -11.79
CA SER A 46 18.06 5.73 -10.73
C SER A 46 17.50 5.97 -9.32
N THR A 47 16.84 7.10 -9.08
CA THR A 47 16.17 7.38 -7.80
C THR A 47 14.97 6.47 -7.58
N MET A 48 14.16 6.18 -8.61
CA MET A 48 13.07 5.20 -8.48
C MET A 48 13.57 3.81 -8.11
N ALA A 49 14.64 3.32 -8.76
CA ALA A 49 15.21 2.01 -8.45
C ALA A 49 15.84 1.99 -7.04
N THR A 50 16.53 3.06 -6.68
CA THR A 50 17.23 3.18 -5.40
C THR A 50 16.25 3.33 -4.24
N ASP A 51 15.19 4.12 -4.39
CA ASP A 51 14.13 4.27 -3.38
C ASP A 51 13.34 2.98 -3.21
N LEU A 52 13.10 2.24 -4.30
CA LEU A 52 12.39 0.96 -4.23
C LEU A 52 13.14 -0.09 -3.39
N ILE A 53 14.47 -0.06 -3.36
CA ILE A 53 15.27 -0.96 -2.51
C ILE A 53 15.55 -0.29 -1.15
N GLY A 54 15.85 1.00 -1.16
CA GLY A 54 16.25 1.79 -0.01
C GLY A 54 15.12 1.98 1.00
N MET A 55 13.93 2.40 0.56
CA MET A 55 12.77 2.60 1.44
C MET A 55 12.22 1.29 1.98
N ASN A 56 12.42 0.18 1.25
CA ASN A 56 11.94 -1.14 1.67
C ASN A 56 12.91 -1.89 2.58
N SER A 57 14.23 -1.73 2.43
CA SER A 57 15.24 -2.51 3.16
C SER A 57 16.22 -1.70 4.02
N LYS A 58 16.41 -0.41 3.75
CA LYS A 58 17.45 0.41 4.41
C LYS A 58 16.92 1.63 5.17
N GLY A 59 15.62 1.89 5.12
CA GLY A 59 15.00 2.97 5.89
C GLY A 59 14.97 2.68 7.40
N ALA A 60 15.03 3.73 8.22
CA ALA A 60 14.84 3.63 9.68
C ALA A 60 13.51 2.94 10.05
N PHE A 61 12.50 3.09 9.18
CA PHE A 61 11.26 2.33 9.19
C PHE A 61 11.06 1.69 7.82
N PRO A 62 11.30 0.37 7.67
CA PRO A 62 11.08 -0.33 6.41
C PRO A 62 9.62 -0.20 5.97
N ALA A 63 9.36 0.43 4.81
CA ALA A 63 8.00 0.67 4.32
C ALA A 63 7.20 -0.64 4.15
N VAL A 64 7.87 -1.70 3.68
CA VAL A 64 7.34 -3.07 3.60
C VAL A 64 6.88 -3.58 4.97
N ALA A 65 7.65 -3.36 6.04
CA ALA A 65 7.29 -3.87 7.37
C ALA A 65 6.06 -3.14 7.90
N LEU A 66 6.03 -1.81 7.76
CA LEU A 66 4.89 -0.99 8.19
C LEU A 66 3.60 -1.37 7.44
N ILE A 67 3.65 -1.40 6.11
CA ILE A 67 2.49 -1.76 5.28
C ILE A 67 2.03 -3.19 5.57
N SER A 68 2.97 -4.12 5.78
CA SER A 68 2.65 -5.51 6.13
C SER A 68 1.83 -5.59 7.41
N ILE A 69 2.27 -4.93 8.49
CA ILE A 69 1.57 -4.95 9.79
C ILE A 69 0.16 -4.36 9.66
N VAL A 70 0.02 -3.21 9.01
CA VAL A 70 -1.28 -2.53 8.89
C VAL A 70 -2.22 -3.30 7.98
N LEU A 71 -1.77 -3.82 6.84
CA LEU A 71 -2.58 -4.66 5.96
C LEU A 71 -3.00 -5.95 6.66
N LEU A 72 -2.10 -6.59 7.42
CA LEU A 72 -2.40 -7.81 8.15
C LEU A 72 -3.53 -7.55 9.16
N LEU A 73 -3.43 -6.47 9.95
CA LEU A 73 -4.47 -6.09 10.90
C LEU A 73 -5.80 -5.80 10.20
N ALA A 74 -5.77 -5.03 9.10
CA ALA A 74 -6.96 -4.71 8.33
C ALA A 74 -7.63 -5.96 7.72
N PHE A 75 -6.85 -6.91 7.20
CA PHE A 75 -7.34 -8.14 6.59
C PHE A 75 -7.88 -9.13 7.62
N ILE A 76 -7.33 -9.15 8.83
CA ILE A 76 -7.88 -9.92 9.96
C ILE A 76 -9.26 -9.36 10.34
N THR A 77 -9.37 -8.04 10.48
CA THR A 77 -10.65 -7.36 10.76
C THR A 77 -11.66 -7.62 9.64
N ALA A 78 -11.25 -7.51 8.38
CA ALA A 78 -12.07 -7.81 7.21
C ALA A 78 -12.59 -9.25 7.24
N ARG A 79 -11.74 -10.20 7.61
CA ARG A 79 -12.11 -11.62 7.74
C ARG A 79 -13.21 -11.82 8.77
N PHE A 80 -13.10 -11.16 9.93
CA PHE A 80 -14.10 -11.26 10.99
C PHE A 80 -15.45 -10.65 10.58
N ILE A 81 -15.42 -9.53 9.85
CA ILE A 81 -16.65 -8.90 9.33
C ILE A 81 -17.27 -9.76 8.21
N SER A 82 -16.44 -10.38 7.36
CA SER A 82 -16.89 -11.22 6.25
C SER A 82 -17.62 -12.48 6.71
N THR A 83 -17.39 -12.99 7.92
CA THR A 83 -18.15 -14.15 8.43
C THR A 83 -19.52 -13.75 8.97
N ARG A 84 -19.74 -12.46 9.25
CA ARG A 84 -21.00 -11.92 9.80
C ARG A 84 -21.88 -11.24 8.75
N THR A 85 -21.38 -11.07 7.52
CA THR A 85 -22.05 -10.25 6.50
C THR A 85 -22.14 -10.99 5.18
N ALA A 86 -23.22 -10.78 4.42
CA ALA A 86 -23.42 -11.33 3.07
C ALA A 86 -22.66 -10.57 1.95
N ILE A 87 -21.79 -9.62 2.30
CA ILE A 87 -21.02 -8.82 1.33
C ILE A 87 -19.95 -9.70 0.67
N LYS A 88 -19.74 -9.51 -0.64
CA LYS A 88 -18.67 -10.18 -1.40
C LYS A 88 -17.32 -9.91 -0.74
N LYS A 89 -16.56 -10.98 -0.48
CA LYS A 89 -15.22 -10.92 0.14
C LYS A 89 -14.33 -9.92 -0.58
N THR A 90 -14.36 -9.92 -1.90
CA THR A 90 -13.59 -9.03 -2.79
C THR A 90 -13.77 -7.55 -2.46
N THR A 91 -15.01 -7.09 -2.28
CA THR A 91 -15.31 -5.70 -1.95
C THR A 91 -14.85 -5.35 -0.54
N LEU A 92 -15.02 -6.28 0.39
CA LEU A 92 -14.69 -6.06 1.80
C LEU A 92 -13.17 -5.97 2.03
N TYR A 93 -12.40 -6.82 1.34
CA TYR A 93 -10.94 -6.73 1.35
C TYR A 93 -10.41 -5.50 0.60
N ALA A 94 -11.07 -5.06 -0.48
CA ALA A 94 -10.73 -3.80 -1.15
C ALA A 94 -10.93 -2.60 -0.20
N MET A 95 -12.07 -2.53 0.51
CA MET A 95 -12.30 -1.49 1.51
C MET A 95 -11.28 -1.55 2.66
N ALA A 96 -10.93 -2.75 3.12
CA ALA A 96 -9.91 -2.95 4.16
C ALA A 96 -8.52 -2.48 3.71
N GLY A 97 -8.11 -2.80 2.48
CA GLY A 97 -6.84 -2.34 1.93
C GLY A 97 -6.79 -0.82 1.74
N GLY A 98 -7.88 -0.20 1.28
CA GLY A 98 -7.98 1.25 1.14
C GLY A 98 -7.95 1.97 2.49
N THR A 99 -8.69 1.47 3.48
CA THR A 99 -8.68 2.01 4.85
C THR A 99 -7.33 1.83 5.55
N ALA A 100 -6.61 0.73 5.28
CA ALA A 100 -5.25 0.51 5.77
C ALA A 100 -4.27 1.58 5.27
N LEU A 101 -4.22 1.82 3.96
CA LEU A 101 -3.34 2.86 3.42
C LEU A 101 -3.82 4.28 3.77
N PHE A 102 -5.14 4.51 3.87
CA PHE A 102 -5.67 5.76 4.42
C PHE A 102 -5.17 6.01 5.85
N ALA A 103 -5.23 4.99 6.71
CA ALA A 103 -4.75 5.08 8.09
C ALA A 103 -3.26 5.39 8.14
N ILE A 104 -2.43 4.74 7.31
CA ILE A 104 -1.00 5.07 7.22
C ILE A 104 -0.81 6.53 6.83
N VAL A 105 -1.45 6.97 5.75
CA VAL A 105 -1.31 8.33 5.22
C VAL A 105 -1.82 9.41 6.18
N ALA A 106 -2.88 9.12 6.93
CA ALA A 106 -3.48 10.05 7.88
C ALA A 106 -2.75 10.08 9.24
N LEU A 107 -2.30 8.92 9.74
CA LEU A 107 -1.68 8.80 11.06
C LEU A 107 -0.19 9.10 11.06
N MET A 108 0.51 8.90 9.93
CA MET A 108 1.95 9.10 9.87
C MET A 108 2.39 10.56 10.09
N PRO A 109 1.73 11.59 9.52
CA PRO A 109 2.03 12.99 9.87
C PRO A 109 1.78 13.29 11.36
N LEU A 110 0.78 12.63 11.95
CA LEU A 110 0.38 12.81 13.35
C LEU A 110 1.37 12.15 14.33
N ALA A 111 1.94 11.00 13.94
CA ALA A 111 2.90 10.25 14.75
C ALA A 111 4.33 10.82 14.72
N PHE A 112 4.70 11.55 13.65
CA PHE A 112 6.06 12.05 13.43
C PHE A 112 6.17 13.58 13.37
N TYR A 113 5.31 14.29 14.11
CA TYR A 113 5.38 15.76 14.25
C TYR A 113 5.43 16.51 12.89
N ASN A 114 4.55 16.15 11.94
CA ASN A 114 4.45 16.76 10.61
C ASN A 114 5.70 16.64 9.72
N LEU A 115 6.61 15.71 9.99
CA LEU A 115 7.60 15.35 8.98
C LEU A 115 6.88 14.67 7.81
N ASP A 116 6.97 15.27 6.62
CA ASP A 116 6.53 14.68 5.36
C ASP A 116 7.41 13.46 5.01
N LEU A 117 7.30 12.38 5.78
CA LEU A 117 8.01 11.14 5.53
C LEU A 117 7.51 10.47 4.23
N ILE A 118 6.25 10.74 3.88
CA ILE A 118 5.65 10.36 2.60
C ILE A 118 5.43 11.64 1.81
N ALA A 119 6.39 12.02 0.96
CA ALA A 119 6.23 13.14 0.03
C ALA A 119 4.95 13.01 -0.82
N GLY A 120 4.53 11.78 -1.14
CA GLY A 120 3.27 11.47 -1.82
C GLY A 120 1.99 11.80 -1.02
N ALA A 121 2.07 12.07 0.28
CA ALA A 121 0.93 12.42 1.14
C ALA A 121 0.77 13.94 1.36
N ARG A 122 1.70 14.76 0.81
CA ARG A 122 1.70 16.22 0.88
C ARG A 122 0.45 16.85 0.28
N THR A 123 -0.08 16.25 -0.79
CA THR A 123 -1.24 16.75 -1.52
C THR A 123 -2.46 15.85 -1.28
N ILE A 124 -3.65 16.44 -1.28
CA ILE A 124 -4.92 15.71 -1.17
C ILE A 124 -5.03 14.65 -2.28
N THR A 125 -4.61 14.99 -3.50
CA THR A 125 -4.57 14.07 -4.65
C THR A 125 -3.71 12.85 -4.38
N GLY A 126 -2.53 13.04 -3.80
CA GLY A 126 -1.64 11.93 -3.46
C GLY A 126 -2.20 11.02 -2.37
N ARG A 127 -2.93 11.57 -1.39
CA ARG A 127 -3.65 10.77 -0.39
C ARG A 127 -4.72 9.90 -1.03
N VAL A 128 -5.50 10.44 -1.96
CA VAL A 128 -6.52 9.69 -2.71
C VAL A 128 -5.87 8.58 -3.54
N TYR A 129 -4.77 8.87 -4.23
CA TYR A 129 -4.03 7.87 -5.00
C TYR A 129 -3.59 6.69 -4.11
N LEU A 130 -3.03 6.98 -2.94
CA LEU A 130 -2.57 5.96 -2.00
C LEU A 130 -3.73 5.13 -1.44
N VAL A 131 -4.89 5.74 -1.16
CA VAL A 131 -6.09 5.01 -0.75
C VAL A 131 -6.54 4.05 -1.86
N LEU A 132 -6.55 4.50 -3.11
CA LEU A 132 -6.90 3.68 -4.27
C LEU A 132 -5.89 2.54 -4.50
N ALA A 133 -4.60 2.81 -4.31
CA ALA A 133 -3.56 1.79 -4.37
C ALA A 133 -3.78 0.69 -3.32
N GLY A 134 -4.19 1.07 -2.11
CA GLY A 134 -4.51 0.13 -1.04
C GLY A 134 -5.76 -0.69 -1.36
N ALA A 135 -6.77 -0.04 -1.95
CA ALA A 135 -7.97 -0.72 -2.39
C ALA A 135 -7.70 -1.73 -3.51
N LEU A 136 -6.82 -1.41 -4.46
CA LEU A 136 -6.39 -2.33 -5.52
C LEU A 136 -5.67 -3.56 -4.96
N ALA A 137 -4.75 -3.35 -4.01
CA ALA A 137 -4.06 -4.44 -3.32
C ALA A 137 -5.07 -5.35 -2.58
N GLY A 138 -5.99 -4.76 -1.82
CA GLY A 138 -7.06 -5.48 -1.13
C GLY A 138 -8.02 -6.22 -2.06
N TYR A 139 -8.34 -5.64 -3.21
CA TYR A 139 -9.16 -6.27 -4.25
C TYR A 139 -8.48 -7.53 -4.81
N TYR A 140 -7.17 -7.44 -5.11
CA TYR A 140 -6.39 -8.59 -5.59
C TYR A 140 -6.42 -9.75 -4.58
N PHE A 141 -6.22 -9.44 -3.30
CA PHE A 141 -6.29 -10.44 -2.22
C PHE A 141 -7.68 -11.07 -2.10
N GLY A 142 -8.73 -10.25 -2.09
CA GLY A 142 -10.11 -10.71 -1.94
C GLY A 142 -10.58 -11.61 -3.09
N ASN A 143 -10.16 -11.32 -4.32
CA ASN A 143 -10.51 -12.13 -5.50
C ASN A 143 -9.84 -13.53 -5.46
N HIS A 144 -8.59 -13.59 -5.00
CA HIS A 144 -7.88 -14.86 -4.81
C HIS A 144 -8.48 -15.69 -3.67
N LEU A 145 -9.01 -15.05 -2.62
CA LEU A 145 -9.76 -15.73 -1.57
C LEU A 145 -11.06 -16.36 -2.11
N GLN A 146 -11.81 -15.61 -2.92
CA GLN A 146 -13.08 -16.09 -3.46
C GLN A 146 -12.89 -17.28 -4.41
N LYS A 147 -11.86 -17.25 -5.26
CA LYS A 147 -11.52 -18.34 -6.19
C LYS A 147 -11.03 -19.61 -5.48
N GLY A 148 -10.36 -19.45 -4.33
CA GLY A 148 -9.93 -20.56 -3.48
C GLY A 148 -11.09 -21.29 -2.79
N ASP A 149 -12.13 -20.54 -2.38
CA ASP A 149 -13.33 -21.13 -1.78
C ASP A 149 -14.22 -21.82 -2.81
N SER A 150 -14.35 -21.26 -4.03
CA SER A 150 -15.15 -21.89 -5.10
C SER A 150 -14.56 -23.22 -5.59
N ASN A 151 -13.22 -23.34 -5.60
CA ASN A 151 -12.53 -24.59 -5.99
C ASN A 151 -12.55 -25.66 -4.89
N ALA A 152 -12.96 -25.34 -3.66
CA ALA A 152 -13.09 -26.29 -2.56
C ALA A 152 -14.52 -26.88 -2.44
N LEU A 153 -15.46 -26.37 -3.23
CA LEU A 153 -16.86 -26.79 -3.28
C LEU A 153 -17.20 -27.64 -4.52
N ASN A 154 -16.23 -27.88 -5.40
CA ASN A 154 -16.28 -28.82 -6.53
C ASN A 154 -15.36 -30.00 -6.22
#